data_AF-A0A6A9S7P1-F1
#
_entry.id   AF-A0A6A9S7P1-F1
#
_cell.length_a   1.000
_cell.length_b   1.000
_cell.length_c   1.000
_cell.angle_alpha   90.00
_cell.angle_beta   90.00
_cell.angle_gamma   90.00
#
_symmetry.space_group_name_H-M   'P 1'
#
loop_
_entity.id
_entity.type
_entity.pdbx_description
1 polymer ?
#
loop_
_entity_poly.entity_id
_entity_poly.type
_entity_poly.pdbx_seq_one_letter_code
_entity_poly.pdbx_strand_id
1 'polypeptide(L)'
;MAVLSTEDEGKFLMDAQGEQIGIVTEVDPKGQVAYVEPDPDLTEAWVQGLGFGDADEDDIEVAADAIGTITDSELRVTVDL
;
A
#
# COMPACT_ATOMS: atom_id res chain seq x y z
N MET A 1 -14.88 5.30 -2.10
CA MET A 1 -14.66 3.96 -1.51
C MET A 1 -14.04 3.11 -2.58
N ALA A 2 -12.72 2.97 -2.49
CA ALA A 2 -11.96 1.99 -3.22
C ALA A 2 -12.39 0.60 -2.73
N VAL A 3 -12.58 -0.37 -3.63
CA VAL A 3 -12.85 -1.76 -3.25
C VAL A 3 -11.63 -2.55 -3.68
N LEU A 4 -10.90 -3.06 -2.69
CA LEU A 4 -9.75 -3.92 -2.91
C LEU A 4 -10.23 -5.33 -3.28
N SER A 5 -9.68 -5.86 -4.36
CA SER A 5 -9.92 -7.21 -4.85
C SER A 5 -8.59 -7.91 -5.15
N THR A 6 -8.60 -9.23 -5.28
CA THR A 6 -7.42 -10.00 -5.73
C THR A 6 -6.95 -9.58 -7.13
N GLU A 7 -7.77 -8.84 -7.89
CA GLU A 7 -7.37 -8.22 -9.15
C GLU A 7 -6.37 -7.05 -8.98
N ASP A 8 -6.23 -6.54 -7.75
CA ASP A 8 -5.26 -5.51 -7.39
C ASP A 8 -3.89 -6.08 -6.98
N GLU A 9 -3.76 -7.41 -6.90
CA GLU A 9 -2.49 -8.09 -6.65
C GLU A 9 -1.50 -7.88 -7.81
N GLY A 10 -0.26 -7.54 -7.47
CA GLY A 10 0.81 -7.23 -8.43
C GLY A 10 0.79 -5.79 -8.97
N LYS A 11 -0.13 -4.93 -8.53
CA LYS A 11 -0.11 -3.51 -8.87
C LYS A 11 0.91 -2.74 -8.04
N PHE A 12 1.32 -1.58 -8.53
CA PHE A 12 2.23 -0.70 -7.80
C PHE A 12 1.45 0.11 -6.76
N LEU A 13 1.93 0.13 -5.52
CA LEU A 13 1.44 1.06 -4.52
C LEU A 13 2.20 2.38 -4.68
N MET A 14 1.46 3.46 -4.79
CA MET A 14 2.00 4.82 -4.88
C MET A 14 1.40 5.71 -3.79
N ASP A 15 2.18 6.70 -3.39
CA ASP A 15 1.76 7.73 -2.43
C ASP A 15 0.86 8.79 -3.09
N ALA A 16 0.26 9.67 -2.29
CA ALA A 16 -0.44 10.86 -2.77
C ALA A 16 0.44 11.75 -3.66
N GLN A 17 1.76 11.81 -3.40
CA GLN A 17 2.72 12.54 -4.24
C GLN A 17 3.09 11.81 -5.55
N GLY A 18 2.66 10.56 -5.72
CA GLY A 18 3.01 9.73 -6.88
C GLY A 18 4.36 9.04 -6.77
N GLU A 19 4.90 8.90 -5.56
CA GLU A 19 6.10 8.12 -5.28
C GLU A 19 5.72 6.64 -5.14
N GLN A 20 6.43 5.75 -5.85
CA GLN A 20 6.18 4.31 -5.77
C GLN A 20 6.72 3.79 -4.46
N ILE A 21 5.83 3.31 -3.58
CA ILE A 21 6.16 2.76 -2.26
C ILE A 21 6.61 1.30 -2.34
N GLY A 22 5.99 0.53 -3.22
CA GLY A 22 6.22 -0.90 -3.33
C GLY A 22 5.27 -1.59 -4.28
N ILE A 23 5.21 -2.91 -4.20
CA ILE A 23 4.33 -3.74 -5.03
C ILE A 23 3.36 -4.53 -4.16
N VAL A 24 2.11 -4.60 -4.58
CA VAL A 24 1.09 -5.40 -3.89
C VAL A 24 1.41 -6.88 -4.11
N THR A 25 1.70 -7.60 -3.03
CA THR A 25 1.98 -9.03 -3.05
C THR A 25 0.71 -9.85 -2.88
N GLU A 26 -0.20 -9.39 -2.01
CA GLU A 26 -1.45 -10.06 -1.69
C GLU A 26 -2.56 -9.05 -1.37
N VAL A 27 -3.82 -9.41 -1.61
CA VAL A 27 -4.98 -8.58 -1.22
C VAL A 27 -6.01 -9.43 -0.50
N ASP A 28 -6.41 -9.01 0.71
CA ASP A 28 -7.54 -9.57 1.43
C ASP A 28 -8.82 -8.76 1.15
N PRO A 29 -9.74 -9.25 0.29
CA PRO A 29 -10.98 -8.56 -0.02
C PRO A 29 -12.01 -8.61 1.12
N LYS A 30 -11.84 -9.48 2.13
CA LYS A 30 -12.77 -9.58 3.27
C LYS A 30 -12.47 -8.52 4.33
N GLY A 31 -11.19 -8.32 4.61
CA GLY A 31 -10.67 -7.26 5.47
C GLY A 31 -10.53 -5.92 4.76
N GLN A 32 -10.56 -5.92 3.41
CA GLN A 32 -10.24 -4.75 2.59
C GLN A 32 -8.84 -4.23 2.91
N VAL A 33 -7.84 -5.12 2.89
CA VAL A 33 -6.44 -4.84 3.19
C VAL A 33 -5.57 -5.36 2.05
N ALA A 34 -4.61 -4.57 1.59
CA ALA A 34 -3.59 -4.97 0.63
C ALA A 34 -2.26 -5.13 1.37
N TYR A 35 -1.56 -6.23 1.10
CA TYR A 35 -0.20 -6.50 1.55
C TYR A 35 0.75 -6.04 0.46
N VAL A 36 1.73 -5.22 0.85
CA VAL A 36 2.63 -4.56 -0.08
C VAL A 36 4.06 -4.79 0.36
N GLU A 37 4.87 -5.41 -0.49
CA GLU A 37 6.31 -5.51 -0.28
C GLU A 37 6.92 -4.12 -0.58
N PRO A 38 7.43 -3.42 0.46
CA PRO A 38 7.97 -2.08 0.29
C PRO A 38 9.37 -2.14 -0.32
N ASP A 39 9.71 -1.14 -1.13
CA ASP A 39 11.09 -0.95 -1.52
C ASP A 39 11.95 -0.62 -0.29
N PRO A 40 13.17 -1.18 -0.17
CA PRO A 40 14.04 -1.01 1.00
C PRO A 40 14.47 0.45 1.23
N ASP A 41 14.37 1.30 0.20
CA ASP A 41 14.65 2.74 0.29
C ASP A 41 13.48 3.55 0.90
N LEU A 42 12.25 3.00 0.95
CA LEU A 42 11.03 3.74 1.36
C LEU A 42 10.44 3.27 2.69
N THR A 43 10.92 2.15 3.20
CA THR A 43 10.54 1.60 4.50
C THR A 43 10.85 2.59 5.64
N GLU A 44 11.95 3.35 5.55
CA GLU A 44 12.33 4.35 6.55
C GLU A 44 11.36 5.54 6.66
N ALA A 45 10.73 5.96 5.55
CA ALA A 45 9.75 7.06 5.53
C ALA A 45 8.40 6.63 6.12
N TRP A 46 7.96 5.43 5.77
CA TRP A 46 6.70 4.83 6.25
C TRP A 46 6.71 4.57 7.76
N VAL A 47 7.78 3.98 8.30
CA VAL A 47 7.93 3.68 9.73
C VAL A 47 7.83 4.97 10.57
N GLN A 48 8.37 6.08 10.07
CA GLN A 48 8.33 7.36 10.77
C GLN A 48 7.03 8.14 10.59
N GLY A 49 6.39 8.05 9.42
CA GLY A 49 5.20 8.83 9.09
C GLY A 49 3.90 8.32 9.71
N LEU A 50 3.74 6.99 9.84
CA LEU A 50 2.45 6.41 10.20
C LEU A 50 2.43 5.50 11.43
N GLY A 51 3.59 5.08 11.95
CA GLY A 51 3.64 4.18 13.11
C GLY A 51 2.98 2.81 12.86
N PHE A 52 2.75 2.44 11.58
CA PHE A 52 2.49 1.06 11.19
C PHE A 52 3.81 0.29 11.40
N GLY A 53 3.68 -0.90 12.00
CA GLY A 53 4.73 -1.60 12.75
C GLY A 53 6.02 -1.90 11.99
N ASP A 54 7.03 -2.30 12.78
CA ASP A 54 8.38 -2.67 12.35
C ASP A 54 8.42 -3.38 10.99
N ALA A 55 9.34 -2.91 10.14
CA ALA A 55 9.73 -3.51 8.86
C ALA A 55 10.40 -4.90 8.99
N ASP A 56 10.11 -5.63 10.07
CA ASP A 56 10.51 -7.01 10.30
C ASP A 56 9.46 -8.00 9.75
N GLU A 57 8.23 -7.55 9.46
CA GLU A 57 7.27 -8.27 8.61
C GLU A 57 7.50 -7.78 7.17
N ASP A 58 7.88 -8.71 6.28
CA ASP A 58 8.30 -8.42 4.89
C ASP A 58 7.24 -7.66 4.06
N ASP A 59 5.99 -7.56 4.52
CA ASP A 59 4.86 -6.92 3.84
C ASP A 59 4.18 -5.84 4.71
N ILE A 60 3.87 -4.68 4.10
CA ILE A 60 3.08 -3.59 4.69
C ILE A 60 1.58 -3.80 4.46
N GLU A 61 0.79 -3.74 5.53
CA GLU A 61 -0.67 -3.78 5.47
C GLU A 61 -1.29 -2.40 5.17
N VAL A 62 -1.93 -2.27 4.02
CA VAL A 62 -2.61 -1.05 3.57
C VAL A 62 -4.11 -1.28 3.48
N ALA A 63 -4.86 -0.66 4.38
CA ALA A 63 -6.33 -0.72 4.33
C ALA A 63 -6.89 0.04 3.11
N ALA A 64 -7.96 -0.46 2.51
CA ALA A 64 -8.66 0.19 1.39
C ALA A 64 -9.17 1.59 1.74
N ASP A 65 -9.40 1.88 3.02
CA ASP A 65 -9.80 3.20 3.50
C ASP A 65 -8.68 4.25 3.34
N ALA A 66 -7.42 3.81 3.42
CA ALA A 66 -6.27 4.65 3.13
C ALA A 66 -6.06 4.86 1.62
N ILE A 67 -6.69 4.05 0.77
CA ILE A 67 -6.58 4.12 -0.69
C ILE A 67 -7.57 5.15 -1.22
N GLY A 68 -7.04 6.27 -1.67
CA GLY A 68 -7.83 7.34 -2.26
C GLY A 68 -8.24 7.07 -3.69
N THR A 69 -7.36 6.45 -4.48
CA THR A 69 -7.59 6.21 -5.90
C THR A 69 -7.02 4.86 -6.31
N ILE A 70 -7.86 4.02 -6.93
CA ILE A 70 -7.41 2.80 -7.61
C ILE A 70 -7.42 3.07 -9.11
N THR A 71 -6.30 2.78 -9.76
CA THR A 71 -6.23 2.76 -11.22
C THR A 71 -6.02 1.33 -11.72
N ASP A 72 -5.99 1.17 -13.03
CA ASP A 72 -5.79 -0.14 -13.68
C ASP A 72 -4.41 -0.75 -13.37
N SER A 73 -3.40 0.08 -13.09
CA SER A 73 -2.01 -0.37 -12.93
C SER A 73 -1.36 0.02 -11.59
N GLU A 74 -1.90 1.01 -10.89
CA GLU A 74 -1.37 1.53 -9.63
C GLU A 74 -2.49 1.84 -8.62
N LEU A 75 -2.22 1.63 -7.34
CA LEU A 75 -3.08 2.09 -6.25
C LEU A 75 -2.41 3.29 -5.60
N ARG A 76 -3.19 4.36 -5.38
CA ARG A 76 -2.73 5.55 -4.67
C ARG A 76 -3.39 5.68 -3.32
N VAL A 77 -2.55 5.81 -2.30
CA VAL A 77 -3.00 6.17 -0.97
C VAL A 77 -3.25 7.68 -0.86
N THR A 78 -4.20 8.07 -0.01
CA THR A 78 -4.48 9.48 0.31
C THR A 78 -3.60 10.02 1.43
N VAL A 79 -2.85 9.15 2.11
CA VAL A 79 -1.82 9.59 3.02
C VAL A 79 -0.70 10.24 2.20
N ASP A 80 -0.17 11.33 2.75
CA ASP A 80 1.01 12.03 2.28
C ASP A 80 2.14 11.62 3.24
N LEU A 81 3.21 11.06 2.68
CA LEU A 81 4.37 10.58 3.44
C LEU A 81 5.60 11.45 3.17
#